data_AF-A0A2P8ECH6-F1
#
_entry.id   AF-A0A2P8ECH6-F1
#
_cell.length_a   1.000
_cell.length_b   1.000
_cell.length_c   1.000
_cell.angle_alpha   90.00
_cell.angle_beta   90.00
_cell.angle_gamma   90.00
#
_symmetry.space_group_name_H-M   'P 1'
#
loop_
_entity.id
_entity.type
_entity.pdbx_description
1 polymer ?
#
loop_
_entity_poly.entity_id
_entity_poly.type
_entity_poly.pdbx_seq_one_letter_code
_entity_poly.pdbx_strand_id
1 'polypeptide(L)' 'MMELNGFFDDEGNKIDPMTVKKPSLCLLCKNNDTSDKIENTLCMMTRYDQRNEENFECGAFDEALN' A
#
# COMPACT_ATOMS: atom_id res chain seq x y z
N MET A 1 -13.65 -18.31 6.68
CA MET A 1 -13.58 -16.83 6.55
C MET A 1 -12.91 -16.32 7.81
N MET A 2 -11.73 -15.73 7.71
CA MET A 2 -11.04 -15.17 8.88
C MET A 2 -11.27 -13.66 8.84
N GLU A 3 -12.30 -13.19 9.56
CA GLU A 3 -12.31 -11.82 10.07
C GLU A 3 -11.73 -11.87 11.49
N LEU A 4 -10.47 -11.48 11.62
CA LEU A 4 -9.87 -11.05 12.87
C LEU A 4 -9.21 -9.69 12.60
N ASN A 5 -10.08 -8.68 12.60
CA ASN A 5 -9.85 -7.23 12.63
C ASN A 5 -9.17 -6.65 11.38
N GLY A 6 -9.97 -6.08 10.48
CA GLY A 6 -9.52 -5.42 9.25
C GLY A 6 -8.55 -4.24 9.46
N PHE A 7 -8.30 -3.48 8.40
CA PHE A 7 -7.39 -2.33 8.49
C PHE A 7 -8.08 -1.14 9.15
N PHE A 8 -7.38 -0.48 10.06
CA PHE A 8 -7.82 0.74 10.70
C PHE A 8 -6.70 1.77 10.64
N ASP A 9 -7.06 3.04 10.52
CA ASP A 9 -6.10 4.12 10.70
C ASP A 9 -5.85 4.40 12.20
N ASP A 10 -4.95 5.33 12.48
CA ASP A 10 -4.56 5.70 13.85
C ASP A 10 -5.70 6.39 14.64
N GLU A 11 -6.79 6.75 13.96
CA GLU A 11 -8.00 7.33 14.54
C GLU A 11 -9.08 6.27 14.81
N GLY A 12 -8.83 5.02 14.42
CA GLY A 12 -9.76 3.90 14.56
C GLY A 12 -10.81 3.82 13.46
N ASN A 13 -10.69 4.59 12.38
CA ASN A 13 -11.59 4.47 11.22
C ASN A 13 -11.22 3.23 10.42
N LYS A 14 -12.23 2.47 9.99
CA LYS A 14 -12.03 1.29 9.15
C LYS A 14 -11.60 1.70 7.75
N ILE A 15 -10.50 1.13 7.28
CA ILE A 15 -9.98 1.29 5.92
C ILE A 15 -10.55 0.16 5.06
N ASP A 16 -11.11 0.51 3.91
CA ASP A 16 -11.36 -0.44 2.83
C ASP A 16 -10.12 -0.50 1.92
N PRO A 17 -9.32 -1.58 1.95
CA PRO A 17 -8.09 -1.69 1.16
C PRO A 17 -8.33 -1.56 -0.35
N MET A 18 -9.55 -1.88 -0.83
CA MET A 18 -9.90 -1.77 -2.24
C MET A 18 -10.03 -0.31 -2.71
N THR A 19 -10.17 0.63 -1.78
CA THR A 19 -10.24 2.07 -2.08
C THR A 19 -8.88 2.75 -2.14
N VAL A 20 -7.82 2.07 -1.66
CA VAL A 20 -6.46 2.61 -1.60
C VAL A 20 -5.80 2.50 -2.97
N LYS A 21 -5.79 3.62 -3.70
CA LYS A 21 -5.22 3.70 -5.05
C LYS A 21 -3.73 3.35 -5.03
N LYS A 22 -3.26 2.75 -6.13
CA LYS A 22 -1.84 2.44 -6.35
C LYS A 22 -1.21 3.59 -7.15
N PRO A 23 -0.26 4.36 -6.56
CA PRO A 23 0.47 5.39 -7.30
C PRO A 23 1.23 4.81 -8.48
N SER A 24 1.42 5.60 -9.54
CA SER A 24 2.15 5.16 -10.74
C SER A 24 3.57 4.68 -10.42
N LEU A 25 4.25 5.29 -9.44
CA LEU A 25 5.56 4.86 -8.97
C LEU A 25 5.56 3.38 -8.54
N CYS A 26 4.53 2.92 -7.83
CA CYS A 26 4.43 1.53 -7.40
C CYS A 26 4.32 0.55 -8.57
N LEU A 27 3.79 0.97 -9.72
CA LEU A 27 3.68 0.10 -10.90
C LEU A 27 5.03 -0.22 -11.54
N LEU A 28 6.04 0.63 -11.29
CA LEU A 28 7.40 0.48 -11.78
C LEU A 28 8.31 -0.25 -10.78
N CYS A 29 7.79 -0.58 -9.59
CA CYS A 29 8.59 -1.21 -8.53
C CYS A 29 8.72 -2.71 -8.78
N LYS A 30 9.91 -3.28 -8.59
CA LYS A 30 10.15 -4.73 -8.64
C LYS A 30 9.33 -5.51 -7.59
N ASN A 31 8.99 -4.85 -6.48
CA ASN A 31 8.21 -5.42 -5.38
C ASN A 31 6.70 -5.26 -5.59
N ASN A 32 6.25 -4.86 -6.79
CA ASN A 32 4.83 -4.74 -7.15
C ASN A 32 4.13 -6.10 -7.34
N ASP A 33 4.58 -7.15 -6.64
CA ASP A 33 4.01 -8.49 -6.75
C ASP A 33 2.78 -8.64 -5.83
N THR A 34 1.61 -8.90 -6.44
CA THR A 34 0.36 -9.14 -5.71
C THR A 34 0.31 -10.48 -4.96
N SER A 35 1.27 -11.39 -5.21
CA SER A 35 1.32 -12.71 -4.58
C SER A 35 1.89 -12.66 -3.16
N ASP A 36 2.79 -11.71 -2.87
CA ASP A 36 3.33 -11.48 -1.53
C ASP A 36 2.32 -10.69 -0.67
N LYS A 37 1.50 -11.41 0.09
CA LYS A 37 0.44 -10.79 0.89
C LYS A 37 0.96 -9.85 1.98
N ILE A 38 2.15 -10.11 2.53
CA ILE A 38 2.72 -9.28 3.60
C ILE A 38 3.21 -7.96 2.98
N GLU A 39 3.98 -8.04 1.90
CA GLU A 39 4.47 -6.85 1.20
C GLU A 39 3.31 -5.99 0.68
N ASN A 40 2.26 -6.59 0.12
CA ASN A 40 1.09 -5.85 -0.33
C ASN A 40 0.38 -5.12 0.80
N THR A 41 0.36 -5.71 1.99
CA THR A 41 -0.21 -5.10 3.20
C THR A 41 0.60 -3.87 3.59
N LEU A 42 1.93 -3.99 3.68
CA LEU A 42 2.83 -2.87 4.01
C LEU A 42 2.74 -1.76 2.96
N CYS A 43 2.81 -2.11 1.67
CA CYS A 43 2.63 -1.17 0.57
C CYS A 43 1.26 -0.47 0.62
N MET A 44 0.18 -1.16 1.01
CA MET A 44 -1.15 -0.55 1.18
C MET A 44 -1.15 0.47 2.31
N MET A 45 -0.55 0.13 3.45
CA MET A 45 -0.44 1.04 4.60
C MET A 45 0.32 2.31 4.24
N THR A 46 1.48 2.21 3.56
CA THR A 46 2.24 3.38 3.10
C THR A 46 1.46 4.26 2.14
N ARG A 47 0.70 3.65 1.21
CA ARG A 47 -0.16 4.40 0.27
C ARG A 47 -1.31 5.11 0.98
N TYR A 48 -1.88 4.48 2.01
CA TYR A 48 -2.95 5.07 2.78
C TYR A 48 -2.45 6.22 3.65
N ASP A 49 -1.31 6.05 4.31
CA ASP A 49 -0.67 7.08 5.14
C ASP A 49 -0.46 8.38 4.36
N GLN A 50 0.11 8.27 3.15
CA GLN A 50 0.41 9.42 2.29
C GLN A 50 -0.76 9.86 1.39
N ARG A 51 -1.99 9.35 1.59
CA ARG A 51 -3.13 9.57 0.67
C ARG A 51 -3.53 11.03 0.48
N ASN A 52 -3.17 11.90 1.43
CA ASN A 52 -3.47 13.33 1.43
C ASN A 52 -2.21 14.20 1.19
N GLU A 53 -1.05 13.58 0.98
CA GLU A 53 0.20 14.29 0.72
C GLU A 53 0.26 14.74 -0.75
N GLU A 54 0.99 15.83 -1.00
CA GLU A 54 1.18 16.35 -2.36
C GLU A 54 1.99 15.37 -3.23
N ASN A 55 2.97 14.70 -2.63
CA ASN A 55 3.88 13.77 -3.30
C ASN A 55 3.88 12.42 -2.58
N PHE A 56 3.98 11.34 -3.36
CA PHE A 56 4.16 9.99 -2.83
C PHE A 56 5.64 9.61 -2.86
N GLU A 57 6.17 9.22 -1.69
CA GLU A 57 7.56 8.80 -1.51
C GLU A 57 7.62 7.38 -0.92
N CYS A 58 8.41 6.50 -1.52
CA CYS A 58 8.61 5.15 -1.03
C CYS A 58 10.10 4.85 -0.89
N GLY A 59 10.60 4.81 0.36
CA GLY A 59 12.01 4.52 0.64
C GLY A 59 12.44 3.08 0.31
N ALA A 60 11.48 2.18 0.10
CA ALA A 60 11.73 0.80 -0.35
C ALA A 60 11.53 0.63 -1.88
N PHE A 61 11.34 1.72 -2.62
CA PHE A 61 11.22 1.66 -4.07
C PHE A 61 12.51 1.10 -4.68
N ASP A 62 12.33 0.12 -5.55
CA ASP A 62 13.40 -0.43 -6.38
C ASP A 62 12.83 -0.70 -7.77
N GLU A 63 13.48 -0.12 -8.78
CA GLU A 63 12.99 -0.13 -10.15
C GLU A 63 13.03 -1.56 -10.72
N ALA A 64 11.94 -1.98 -11.34
CA ALA A 64 11.95 -3.21 -12.13
C ALA A 64 12.87 -2.98 -13.36
N LEU A 65 14.07 -3.56 -13.33
CA LEU A 65 14.94 -3.59 -14.51
C LEU A 65 14.20 -4.34 -15.63
N ASN A 66 14.04 -3.67 -16.78
CA ASN A 66 13.52 -4.27 -18.01
C ASN A 66 14.46 -5.38 -18.53
#